data_AF-A0A4Q5V4A0-F1
#
_entry.id   AF-A0A4Q5V4A0-F1
#
_cell.length_a   1.000
_cell.length_b   1.000
_cell.length_c   1.000
_cell.angle_alpha   90.00
_cell.angle_beta   90.00
_cell.angle_gamma   90.00
#
_symmetry.space_group_name_H-M   'P 1'
#
loop_
_entity.id
_entity.type
_entity.pdbx_description
1 polymer ?
#
loop_
_entity_poly.entity_id
_entity_poly.type
_entity_poly.pdbx_seq_one_letter_code
_entity_poly.pdbx_strand_id
1 'polypeptide(L)'
;MLVVLMLALFIYLFYRTDKTVVNGLFSNLFSLRNYLAWKQSIRDNLPLSNWMIYSLPEALWVFAVSLASKFLFIKVGRWRLDLFYCPLLFSIGLELLQLFGLTPGRFDALDIILSLLAWLVARYLLHNKGIYSNIFQPITTRSVICIISYALVYLAHVWK
;
A
#
# COMPACT_ATOMS: atom_id res chain seq x y z
N MET A 1 5.48 9.86 -4.80
CA MET A 1 4.52 9.27 -3.83
C MET A 1 3.14 9.10 -4.44
N LEU A 2 2.42 10.18 -4.79
CA LEU A 2 1.07 10.07 -5.38
C LEU A 2 1.06 9.19 -6.65
N VAL A 3 2.02 9.40 -7.56
CA VAL A 3 2.17 8.58 -8.78
C VAL A 3 2.30 7.09 -8.47
N VAL A 4 3.03 6.73 -7.40
CA VAL A 4 3.24 5.33 -6.99
C VAL A 4 1.94 4.71 -6.46
N LEU A 5 1.19 5.47 -5.65
CA LEU A 5 -0.11 5.04 -5.15
C LEU A 5 -1.15 4.92 -6.27
N MET A 6 -1.12 5.83 -7.25
CA MET A 6 -1.98 5.73 -8.44
C MET A 6 -1.65 4.51 -9.28
N LEU A 7 -0.37 4.15 -9.41
CA LEU A 7 0.06 2.95 -10.13
C LEU A 7 -0.36 1.67 -9.38
N ALA A 8 -0.21 1.63 -8.06
CA ALA A 8 -0.71 0.53 -7.24
C ALA A 8 -2.24 0.38 -7.36
N LEU A 9 -2.98 1.49 -7.31
CA LEU A 9 -4.44 1.51 -7.50
C LEU A 9 -4.84 1.05 -8.90
N PHE A 10 -4.11 1.46 -9.94
CA PHE A 10 -4.34 1.03 -11.32
C PHE A 10 -4.21 -0.49 -11.45
N ILE A 11 -3.12 -1.07 -10.92
CA ILE A 11 -2.94 -2.53 -10.93
C ILE A 11 -4.10 -3.21 -10.20
N TYR A 12 -4.49 -2.68 -9.04
CA TYR A 12 -5.57 -3.23 -8.24
C TYR A 12 -6.93 -3.22 -8.98
N LEU A 13 -7.25 -2.10 -9.63
CA LEU A 13 -8.50 -1.90 -10.36
C LEU A 13 -8.60 -2.78 -11.61
N PHE A 14 -7.53 -2.86 -12.41
CA PHE A 14 -7.60 -3.51 -13.73
C PHE A 14 -7.18 -4.99 -13.70
N TYR A 15 -6.30 -5.39 -12.78
CA TYR A 15 -5.75 -6.76 -12.77
C TYR A 15 -6.27 -7.64 -11.64
N ARG A 16 -6.69 -7.05 -10.49
CA ARG A 16 -7.26 -7.84 -9.39
C ARG A 16 -8.76 -8.11 -9.56
N THR A 17 -9.24 -9.14 -8.87
CA THR A 17 -10.60 -9.69 -8.97
C THR A 17 -11.70 -8.70 -8.60
N ASP A 18 -12.89 -8.88 -9.19
CA ASP A 18 -14.03 -7.94 -9.14
C ASP A 18 -14.72 -7.80 -7.76
N LYS A 19 -14.38 -8.64 -6.78
CA LYS A 19 -15.01 -8.68 -5.45
C LYS A 19 -14.43 -7.69 -4.44
N THR A 20 -13.88 -6.58 -4.89
CA THR A 20 -13.33 -5.55 -3.99
C THR A 20 -14.29 -4.37 -3.96
N VAL A 21 -14.43 -3.72 -2.79
CA VAL A 21 -15.34 -2.57 -2.58
C VAL A 21 -15.11 -1.49 -3.63
N VAL A 22 -13.85 -1.30 -4.05
CA VAL A 22 -13.46 -0.35 -5.09
C VAL A 22 -14.09 -0.69 -6.45
N ASN A 23 -14.11 -1.97 -6.84
CA ASN A 23 -14.75 -2.41 -8.08
C ASN A 23 -16.27 -2.26 -8.01
N GLY A 24 -16.89 -2.51 -6.85
CA GLY A 24 -18.32 -2.28 -6.62
C GLY A 24 -18.72 -0.79 -6.73
N LEU A 25 -17.89 0.12 -6.19
CA LEU A 25 -18.09 1.56 -6.36
C LEU A 25 -17.93 1.97 -7.83
N PHE A 26 -16.96 1.40 -8.54
CA PHE A 26 -16.72 1.69 -9.95
C PHE A 26 -17.84 1.15 -10.86
N SER A 27 -18.38 -0.04 -10.58
CA SER A 27 -19.51 -0.61 -11.35
C SER A 27 -20.84 0.11 -11.12
N ASN A 28 -20.97 0.83 -10.00
CA ASN A 28 -22.13 1.68 -9.75
C ASN A 28 -22.00 3.05 -10.46
N LEU A 29 -20.78 3.55 -10.65
CA LEU A 29 -20.51 4.80 -11.37
C LEU A 29 -20.45 4.62 -12.90
N PHE A 30 -19.97 3.46 -13.37
CA PHE A 30 -19.83 3.14 -14.79
C PHE A 30 -20.56 1.82 -15.07
N SER A 31 -21.33 1.79 -16.17
CA SER A 31 -22.02 0.56 -16.60
C SER A 31 -21.05 -0.63 -16.62
N LEU A 32 -21.41 -1.69 -15.87
CA LEU A 32 -20.60 -2.89 -15.64
C LEU A 32 -20.01 -3.46 -16.94
N ARG A 33 -20.76 -3.41 -18.04
CA ARG A 33 -20.34 -3.91 -19.35
C ARG A 33 -19.14 -3.15 -19.92
N ASN A 34 -19.13 -1.83 -19.80
CA ASN A 34 -18.02 -1.00 -20.29
C ASN A 34 -16.77 -1.19 -19.43
N TYR A 35 -16.95 -1.29 -18.11
CA TYR A 35 -15.86 -1.56 -17.19
C TYR A 35 -15.17 -2.91 -17.49
N LEU A 36 -15.95 -3.98 -17.68
CA LEU A 36 -15.41 -5.30 -18.04
C LEU A 36 -14.69 -5.28 -19.40
N ALA A 37 -15.23 -4.57 -20.40
CA ALA A 37 -14.60 -4.45 -21.71
C ALA A 37 -13.25 -3.71 -21.64
N TRP A 38 -13.15 -2.64 -20.85
CA TRP A 38 -11.89 -1.94 -20.60
C TRP A 38 -10.89 -2.82 -19.86
N LYS A 39 -11.36 -3.57 -18.85
CA LYS A 39 -10.54 -4.52 -18.09
C LYS A 39 -9.92 -5.58 -18.99
N GLN A 40 -10.74 -6.17 -19.87
CA GLN A 40 -10.31 -7.15 -20.86
C GLN A 40 -9.26 -6.54 -21.81
N SER A 41 -9.58 -5.39 -22.42
CA SER A 41 -8.70 -4.72 -23.36
C SER A 41 -7.34 -4.36 -22.76
N ILE A 42 -7.31 -3.87 -21.51
CA ILE A 42 -6.06 -3.54 -20.82
C ILE A 42 -5.23 -4.79 -20.53
N ARG A 43 -5.87 -5.88 -20.07
CA ARG A 43 -5.16 -7.15 -19.80
C ARG A 43 -4.58 -7.78 -21.06
N ASP A 44 -5.28 -7.67 -22.18
CA ASP A 44 -4.84 -8.22 -23.46
C ASP A 44 -3.66 -7.41 -24.04
N ASN A 45 -3.68 -6.08 -23.91
CA ASN A 45 -2.62 -5.20 -24.42
C ASN A 45 -1.39 -5.10 -23.49
N LEU A 46 -1.57 -5.31 -22.19
CA LEU A 46 -0.52 -5.20 -21.19
C LEU A 46 -0.55 -6.39 -20.23
N PRO A 47 -0.19 -7.60 -20.70
CA PRO A 47 -0.20 -8.79 -19.85
C PRO A 47 0.83 -8.65 -18.73
N LEU A 48 0.33 -8.49 -17.49
CA LEU A 48 1.16 -8.47 -16.29
C LEU A 48 1.36 -9.90 -15.76
N SER A 49 2.56 -10.17 -15.28
CA SER A 49 2.87 -11.42 -14.59
C SER A 49 2.17 -11.50 -13.22
N ASN A 50 1.95 -12.71 -12.72
CA ASN A 50 1.23 -12.93 -11.45
C ASN A 50 1.87 -12.16 -10.28
N TRP A 51 3.20 -12.15 -10.17
CA TRP A 51 3.89 -11.44 -9.10
C TRP A 51 3.66 -9.92 -9.17
N MET A 52 3.54 -9.34 -10.37
CA MET A 52 3.23 -7.91 -10.55
C MET A 52 1.79 -7.58 -10.17
N ILE A 53 0.87 -8.53 -10.28
CA ILE A 53 -0.53 -8.32 -9.95
C ILE A 53 -0.75 -8.44 -8.44
N TYR A 54 -0.10 -9.43 -7.81
CA TYR A 54 -0.35 -9.77 -6.40
C TYR A 54 0.60 -9.07 -5.42
N SER A 55 1.90 -8.99 -5.72
CA SER A 55 2.93 -8.54 -4.77
C SER A 55 3.38 -7.09 -4.97
N LEU A 56 3.42 -6.64 -6.23
CA LEU A 56 3.90 -5.30 -6.57
C LEU A 56 3.06 -4.16 -5.95
N PRO A 57 1.71 -4.20 -5.94
CA PRO A 57 0.92 -3.13 -5.33
C PRO A 57 1.24 -2.92 -3.85
N GLU A 58 1.52 -4.00 -3.11
CA GLU A 58 1.89 -3.93 -1.70
C GLU A 58 3.27 -3.30 -1.52
N ALA A 59 4.27 -3.75 -2.28
CA ALA A 59 5.60 -3.17 -2.23
C ALA A 59 5.60 -1.68 -2.60
N LEU A 60 4.79 -1.28 -3.59
CA LEU A 60 4.60 0.13 -3.97
C LEU A 60 3.95 0.95 -2.84
N TRP A 61 3.00 0.36 -2.10
CA TRP A 61 2.42 0.99 -0.91
C TRP A 61 3.46 1.15 0.19
N VAL A 62 4.22 0.11 0.51
CA VAL A 62 5.31 0.17 1.52
C VAL A 62 6.30 1.26 1.15
N PHE A 63 6.70 1.35 -0.12
CA PHE A 63 7.56 2.42 -0.62
C PHE A 63 6.95 3.81 -0.41
N ALA A 64 5.71 4.01 -0.84
CA ALA A 64 5.04 5.31 -0.78
C ALA A 64 4.84 5.79 0.67
N VAL A 65 4.40 4.90 1.56
CA VAL A 65 4.20 5.22 2.98
C VAL A 65 5.53 5.41 3.70
N SER A 66 6.57 4.64 3.38
CA SER A 66 7.91 4.86 3.93
C SER A 66 8.44 6.25 3.57
N LEU A 67 8.23 6.69 2.33
CA LEU A 67 8.59 8.04 1.88
C LEU A 67 7.80 9.12 2.64
N ALA A 68 6.51 8.91 2.88
CA ALA A 68 5.64 9.85 3.59
C ALA A 68 5.96 9.94 5.09
N SER A 69 6.31 8.81 5.71
CA SER A 69 6.50 8.65 7.15
C SER A 69 7.92 8.93 7.64
N LYS A 70 8.89 9.07 6.74
CA LYS A 70 10.33 9.26 7.05
C LYS A 70 10.65 10.20 8.20
N PHE A 71 10.02 11.37 8.23
CA PHE A 71 10.30 12.42 9.22
C PHE A 71 9.24 12.50 10.31
N LEU A 72 8.29 11.56 10.30
CA LEU A 72 7.21 11.51 11.26
C LEU A 72 7.58 10.52 12.36
N PHE A 73 7.37 10.94 13.59
CA PHE A 73 7.44 10.06 14.75
C PHE A 73 6.20 10.24 15.61
N ILE A 74 5.84 9.18 16.34
CA ILE A 74 4.86 9.24 17.41
C ILE A 74 5.63 9.24 18.73
N LYS A 75 5.36 10.24 19.57
CA LYS A 75 5.88 10.27 20.94
C LYS A 75 4.77 9.83 21.90
N VAL A 76 4.97 8.72 22.59
CA VAL A 76 4.08 8.22 23.65
C VAL A 76 4.86 8.20 24.97
N GLY A 77 4.66 9.21 25.81
CA GLY A 77 5.44 9.41 27.03
C GLY A 77 6.92 9.61 26.75
N ARG A 78 7.77 8.68 27.22
CA ARG A 78 9.23 8.68 26.99
C ARG A 78 9.64 7.96 25.70
N TRP A 79 8.74 7.20 25.09
CA TRP A 79 9.03 6.42 23.89
C TRP A 79 8.83 7.26 22.64
N ARG A 80 9.77 7.10 21.69
CA ARG A 80 9.69 7.67 20.35
C ARG A 80 9.65 6.52 19.35
N LEU A 81 8.55 6.42 18.62
CA LEU A 81 8.37 5.45 17.55
C LEU A 81 8.49 6.17 16.21
N ASP A 82 9.53 5.84 15.44
CA ASP A 82 9.71 6.38 14.10
C ASP A 82 8.78 5.64 13.13
N LEU A 83 7.86 6.38 12.49
CA LEU A 83 6.83 5.81 11.61
C LEU A 83 7.41 5.22 10.31
N PHE A 84 8.68 5.50 10.02
CA PHE A 84 9.40 4.96 8.86
C PHE A 84 9.47 3.42 8.84
N TYR A 85 9.48 2.78 10.02
CA TYR A 85 9.52 1.32 10.12
C TYR A 85 8.12 0.69 10.12
N CYS A 86 7.08 1.47 10.43
CA CYS A 86 5.70 0.98 10.51
C CYS A 86 5.21 0.28 9.23
N PRO A 87 5.40 0.80 8.00
CA PRO A 87 4.85 0.13 6.81
C PRO A 87 5.52 -1.23 6.55
N LEU A 88 6.82 -1.35 6.81
CA LEU A 88 7.54 -2.62 6.70
C LEU A 88 7.05 -3.63 7.75
N LEU A 89 6.96 -3.21 9.01
CA LEU A 89 6.46 -4.05 10.11
C LEU A 89 5.01 -4.48 9.87
N PHE A 90 4.19 -3.62 9.27
CA PHE A 90 2.81 -3.92 8.94
C PHE A 90 2.70 -5.00 7.85
N SER A 91 3.45 -4.85 6.75
CA SER A 91 3.50 -5.86 5.68
C SER A 91 3.99 -7.22 6.19
N ILE A 92 5.13 -7.25 6.90
CA ILE A 92 5.67 -8.49 7.48
C ILE A 92 4.69 -9.09 8.50
N GLY A 93 4.09 -8.25 9.35
CA GLY A 93 3.11 -8.68 10.35
C GLY A 93 1.88 -9.32 9.71
N LEU A 94 1.35 -8.75 8.62
CA LEU A 94 0.23 -9.34 7.90
C LEU A 94 0.58 -10.71 7.31
N GLU A 95 1.76 -10.86 6.70
CA GLU A 95 2.22 -12.14 6.15
C GLU A 95 2.41 -13.20 7.25
N LEU A 96 2.96 -12.82 8.40
CA LEU A 96 3.06 -13.71 9.56
C LEU A 96 1.68 -14.13 10.07
N LEU A 97 0.71 -13.21 10.13
CA LEU A 97 -0.66 -13.55 10.53
C LEU A 97 -1.32 -14.51 9.52
N GLN A 98 -1.02 -14.39 8.23
CA GLN A 98 -1.47 -15.33 7.21
C GLN A 98 -0.83 -16.71 7.39
N LEU A 99 0.46 -16.76 7.77
CA LEU A 99 1.17 -18.01 8.08
C LEU A 99 0.52 -18.76 9.25
N PHE A 100 0.05 -18.05 10.27
CA PHE A 100 -0.67 -18.63 11.40
C PHE A 100 -2.17 -18.88 11.11
N GLY A 101 -2.66 -18.57 9.91
CA GLY A 101 -4.06 -18.74 9.52
C GLY A 101 -5.03 -17.77 10.20
N LEU A 102 -4.54 -16.69 10.79
CA LEU A 102 -5.35 -15.69 11.50
C LEU A 102 -6.03 -14.71 10.55
N THR A 103 -5.43 -14.46 9.38
CA THR A 103 -5.96 -13.61 8.32
C THR A 103 -6.24 -14.41 7.05
N PRO A 104 -7.30 -14.07 6.29
CA PRO A 104 -7.58 -14.71 5.02
C PRO A 104 -6.53 -14.30 3.98
N GLY A 105 -5.66 -15.24 3.62
CA GLY A 105 -4.57 -15.03 2.66
C GLY A 105 -3.69 -16.28 2.57
N ARG A 106 -2.69 -16.24 1.69
CA ARG A 106 -1.66 -17.26 1.61
C ARG A 106 -0.34 -16.55 1.81
N PHE A 107 0.42 -17.01 2.80
CA PHE A 107 1.78 -16.56 3.02
C PHE A 107 2.59 -16.58 1.71
N ASP A 108 3.06 -15.41 1.29
CA ASP A 108 3.92 -15.24 0.13
C ASP A 108 5.24 -14.57 0.54
N ALA A 109 6.31 -15.35 0.47
CA ALA A 109 7.64 -14.85 0.77
C ALA A 109 8.09 -13.74 -0.21
N LEU A 110 7.54 -13.69 -1.42
CA LEU A 110 7.83 -12.63 -2.38
C LEU A 110 7.32 -11.27 -1.89
N ASP A 111 6.19 -11.24 -1.17
CA ASP A 111 5.62 -10.00 -0.63
C ASP A 111 6.57 -9.40 0.42
N ILE A 112 7.12 -10.24 1.30
CA ILE A 112 8.14 -9.84 2.28
C ILE A 112 9.39 -9.30 1.57
N ILE A 113 9.91 -10.03 0.58
CA ILE A 113 11.14 -9.64 -0.13
C ILE A 113 10.93 -8.31 -0.87
N LEU A 114 9.83 -8.16 -1.60
CA LEU A 114 9.53 -6.94 -2.35
C LEU A 114 9.25 -5.75 -1.44
N SER A 115 8.54 -5.95 -0.34
CA SER A 115 8.32 -4.91 0.69
C SER A 115 9.62 -4.48 1.36
N LEU A 116 10.53 -5.41 1.65
CA LEU A 116 11.86 -5.10 2.18
C LEU A 116 12.70 -4.32 1.17
N LEU A 117 12.73 -4.74 -0.10
CA LEU A 117 13.42 -4.02 -1.17
C LEU A 117 12.86 -2.62 -1.37
N ALA A 118 11.54 -2.48 -1.43
CA ALA A 118 10.85 -1.20 -1.50
C ALA A 118 11.23 -0.28 -0.34
N TRP A 119 11.23 -0.79 0.89
CA TRP A 119 11.66 -0.04 2.07
C TRP A 119 13.13 0.37 2.01
N LEU A 120 14.03 -0.50 1.55
CA LEU A 120 15.46 -0.19 1.35
C LEU A 120 15.67 0.89 0.30
N VAL A 121 14.96 0.82 -0.84
CA VAL A 121 15.01 1.84 -1.89
C VAL A 121 14.49 3.17 -1.36
N ALA A 122 13.39 3.16 -0.57
CA ALA A 122 12.91 4.36 0.11
C ALA A 122 14.02 4.91 1.01
N ARG A 123 14.63 4.09 1.87
CA ARG A 123 15.72 4.51 2.76
C ARG A 123 16.89 5.15 1.99
N TYR A 124 17.30 4.55 0.89
CA TYR A 124 18.41 5.03 0.06
C TYR A 124 18.09 6.38 -0.60
N LEU A 125 16.93 6.51 -1.24
CA LEU A 125 16.47 7.78 -1.83
C LEU A 125 16.31 8.89 -0.80
N LEU A 126 16.16 8.50 0.46
CA LEU A 126 15.92 9.36 1.60
C LEU A 126 17.19 9.70 2.37
N HIS A 127 18.38 9.64 1.76
CA HIS A 127 19.62 10.07 2.42
C HIS A 127 19.62 11.55 2.87
N ASN A 128 18.66 12.37 2.39
CA ASN A 128 18.54 13.77 2.78
C ASN A 128 18.15 13.97 4.26
N LYS A 129 18.93 14.80 4.97
CA LYS A 129 18.60 15.28 6.32
C LYS A 129 17.35 16.16 6.24
N GLY A 130 16.38 15.92 7.11
CA GLY A 130 15.18 16.74 7.21
C GLY A 130 14.73 16.88 8.66
N ILE A 131 13.84 17.83 8.89
CA ILE A 131 13.35 18.17 10.23
C ILE A 131 12.34 17.09 10.64
N TYR A 132 12.63 16.41 11.76
CA TYR A 132 11.71 15.45 12.36
C TYR A 132 10.55 16.21 13.02
N SER A 133 9.32 15.82 12.70
CA SER A 133 8.10 16.40 13.25
C SER A 133 7.22 15.32 13.85
N ASN A 134 6.55 15.62 14.96
CA ASN A 134 5.55 14.73 15.51
C ASN A 134 4.34 14.67 14.56
N ILE A 135 3.77 13.48 14.33
CA ILE A 135 2.62 13.34 13.43
C ILE A 135 1.42 14.20 13.87
N PHE A 136 1.23 14.36 15.18
CA PHE A 136 0.10 15.07 15.75
C PHE A 136 0.32 16.58 15.87
N GLN A 137 1.58 17.06 15.89
CA GLN A 137 1.89 18.48 16.08
C GLN A 137 3.25 18.86 15.44
N PRO A 138 3.28 19.78 14.45
CA PRO A 138 2.14 20.29 13.68
C PRO A 138 1.59 19.24 12.71
N ILE A 139 0.27 19.24 12.48
CA ILE A 139 -0.35 18.43 11.42
C ILE A 139 0.08 19.00 10.07
N THR A 140 1.07 18.38 9.45
CA THR A 140 1.52 18.74 8.10
C THR A 140 0.74 17.95 7.05
N THR A 141 0.78 18.39 5.79
CA THR A 141 0.24 17.64 4.65
C THR A 141 0.79 16.21 4.61
N ARG A 142 2.04 16.00 5.04
CA ARG A 142 2.67 14.66 5.14
C ARG A 142 2.02 13.79 6.22
N SER A 143 1.68 14.37 7.37
CA SER A 143 0.93 13.68 8.44
C SER A 143 -0.44 13.20 7.95
N VAL A 144 -1.18 14.09 7.27
CA VAL A 144 -2.51 13.77 6.71
C VAL A 144 -2.42 12.65 5.67
N ILE A 145 -1.47 12.75 4.74
CA ILE A 145 -1.22 11.73 3.72
C ILE A 145 -0.88 10.37 4.35
N CYS A 146 -0.04 10.35 5.38
CA CYS A 146 0.33 9.13 6.08
C CYS A 146 -0.90 8.45 6.67
N ILE A 147 -1.72 9.21 7.42
CA ILE A 147 -2.95 8.71 8.05
C ILE A 147 -3.94 8.19 7.00
N ILE A 148 -4.17 8.94 5.92
CA ILE A 148 -5.06 8.52 4.83
C ILE A 148 -4.53 7.25 4.16
N SER A 149 -3.22 7.11 3.97
CA SER A 149 -2.64 5.91 3.32
C SER A 149 -2.83 4.64 4.16
N TYR A 150 -2.77 4.75 5.49
CA TYR A 150 -3.12 3.64 6.38
C TYR A 150 -4.62 3.35 6.38
N ALA A 151 -5.46 4.38 6.40
CA ALA A 151 -6.91 4.22 6.31
C ALA A 151 -7.36 3.55 5.00
N LEU A 152 -6.73 3.91 3.87
CA LEU A 152 -7.01 3.31 2.57
C LEU A 152 -6.62 1.84 2.52
N VAL A 153 -5.48 1.44 3.10
CA VAL A 153 -5.10 0.01 3.15
C VAL A 153 -6.02 -0.77 4.07
N TYR A 154 -6.42 -0.20 5.20
CA TYR A 154 -7.41 -0.83 6.06
C TYR A 154 -8.77 -1.01 5.35
N LEU A 155 -9.24 0.00 4.62
CA LEU A 155 -10.49 -0.07 3.84
C LEU A 155 -10.38 -1.00 2.60
N ALA A 156 -9.20 -1.11 2.00
CA ALA A 156 -8.93 -2.01 0.87
C ALA A 156 -8.73 -3.47 1.32
N HIS A 157 -8.49 -3.70 2.62
CA HIS A 157 -8.46 -5.04 3.18
C HIS A 157 -9.91 -5.52 3.36
N VAL A 158 -10.33 -6.40 2.46
CA VAL A 158 -11.70 -6.88 2.30
C VAL A 158 -12.18 -7.57 3.59
N TRP A 159 -13.22 -7.00 4.20
CA TRP A 159 -14.15 -7.75 5.05
C TRP A 159 -14.79 -8.83 4.20
N LYS A 160 -14.70 -10.09 4.64
CA LYS A 160 -15.39 -11.23 4.02
C LYS A 160 -16.88 -10.94 3.83
#